data_AF-A0A5U4XA80-F1
#
_entry.id   AF-A0A5U4XA80-F1
#
_cell.length_a   1.000
_cell.length_b   1.000
_cell.length_c   1.000
_cell.angle_alpha   90.00
_cell.angle_beta   90.00
_cell.angle_gamma   90.00
#
_symmetry.space_group_name_H-M   'P 1'
#
loop_
_entity.id
_entity.type
_entity.pdbx_description
1 polymer ?
#
loop_
_entity_poly.entity_id
_entity_poly.type
_entity_poly.pdbx_seq_one_letter_code
_entity_poly.pdbx_strand_id
1 'polypeptide(L)'
;LVWKMACRAGLRRDVAVFLCAMLADLATYFVTSVQLGVAFPDPHAGATGSVVKFMGIFCLTQIPVAIAEGLLTVMIYDQLTKRQVITVQGH
;
A
#
# COMPACT_ATOMS: atom_id res chain seq x y z
N LEU A 1 -1.14 -8.56 7.38
CA LEU A 1 -2.54 -8.96 7.73
C LEU A 1 -3.42 -9.06 6.50
N VAL A 2 -3.40 -8.07 5.61
CA VAL A 2 -4.18 -8.03 4.35
C VAL A 2 -4.04 -9.31 3.51
N TRP A 3 -2.82 -9.76 3.21
CA TRP A 3 -2.57 -11.02 2.49
C TRP A 3 -3.29 -12.24 3.09
N LYS A 4 -3.14 -12.45 4.41
CA LYS A 4 -3.77 -13.60 5.09
C LYS A 4 -5.29 -13.51 5.03
N MET A 5 -5.86 -12.32 5.19
CA MET A 5 -7.31 -12.11 5.11
C MET A 5 -7.85 -12.31 3.69
N ALA A 6 -7.16 -11.79 2.68
CA ALA A 6 -7.54 -11.93 1.28
C ALA A 6 -7.48 -13.40 0.82
N CYS A 7 -6.44 -14.14 1.22
CA CYS A 7 -6.34 -15.58 0.97
C CYS A 7 -7.43 -16.36 1.70
N ARG A 8 -7.78 -15.98 2.94
CA ARG A 8 -8.84 -16.64 3.73
C ARG A 8 -10.24 -16.34 3.19
N ALA A 9 -10.42 -15.21 2.51
CA ALA A 9 -11.65 -14.84 1.81
C ALA A 9 -11.76 -15.48 0.41
N GLY A 10 -10.80 -16.31 0.00
CA GLY A 10 -10.84 -17.02 -1.27
C GLY A 10 -10.62 -16.12 -2.50
N LEU A 11 -10.05 -14.93 -2.33
CA LEU A 11 -9.72 -14.09 -3.48
C LEU A 11 -8.62 -14.73 -4.33
N ARG A 12 -8.68 -14.47 -5.64
CA ARG A 12 -7.60 -14.79 -6.56
C ARG A 12 -6.28 -14.22 -6.02
N ARG A 13 -5.23 -15.04 -6.01
CA ARG A 13 -3.91 -14.65 -5.45
C ARG A 13 -3.39 -13.35 -6.04
N ASP A 14 -3.58 -13.14 -7.34
CA ASP A 14 -3.23 -11.90 -8.04
C ASP A 14 -3.88 -10.67 -7.38
N VAL A 15 -5.19 -10.75 -7.11
CA VAL A 15 -5.95 -9.66 -6.47
C VAL A 15 -5.55 -9.50 -5.01
N ALA A 16 -5.27 -10.61 -4.30
CA ALA A 16 -4.78 -10.59 -2.93
C ALA A 16 -3.40 -9.91 -2.82
N VAL A 17 -2.49 -10.17 -3.76
CA VAL A 17 -1.17 -9.51 -3.83
C VAL A 17 -1.35 -8.02 -4.14
N PHE A 18 -2.16 -7.68 -5.15
CA PHE A 18 -2.43 -6.29 -5.53
C PHE A 18 -2.96 -5.46 -4.34
N LEU A 19 -4.02 -5.95 -3.68
CA LEU A 19 -4.62 -5.29 -2.53
C LEU A 19 -3.65 -5.18 -1.37
N CYS A 20 -2.80 -6.19 -1.17
CA CYS A 20 -1.79 -6.17 -0.13
C CYS A 20 -0.75 -5.07 -0.37
N ALA A 21 -0.22 -4.97 -1.59
CA ALA A 21 0.77 -3.95 -1.95
C ALA A 21 0.16 -2.54 -1.86
N MET A 22 -0.97 -2.31 -2.52
CA MET A 22 -1.64 -1.01 -2.54
C MET A 22 -2.00 -0.50 -1.13
N LEU A 23 -2.52 -1.37 -0.26
CA LEU A 23 -2.86 -0.98 1.12
C LEU A 23 -1.62 -0.79 2.00
N ALA A 24 -0.54 -1.53 1.75
CA ALA A 24 0.71 -1.35 2.47
C ALA A 24 1.34 0.01 2.14
N ASP A 25 1.33 0.40 0.87
CA ASP A 25 1.84 1.71 0.43
C ASP A 25 1.01 2.83 1.06
N LEU A 26 -0.32 2.76 0.94
CA LEU A 26 -1.20 3.77 1.49
C LEU A 26 -1.05 3.92 3.02
N ALA A 27 -0.91 2.81 3.75
CA ALA A 27 -0.67 2.83 5.19
C ALA A 27 0.68 3.48 5.53
N THR A 28 1.73 3.22 4.75
CA THR A 28 3.06 3.81 4.95
C THR A 28 3.02 5.32 4.77
N TYR A 29 2.32 5.79 3.73
CA TYR A 29 2.16 7.22 3.48
C TYR A 29 1.28 7.91 4.50
N PHE A 30 0.24 7.24 4.98
CA PHE A 30 -0.58 7.74 6.08
C PHE A 30 0.26 7.95 7.34
N VAL A 31 1.02 6.93 7.76
CA VAL A 31 1.88 7.03 8.95
C VAL A 31 2.93 8.13 8.78
N THR A 32 3.57 8.21 7.61
CA THR A 32 4.55 9.27 7.31
C THR A 32 3.93 10.66 7.38
N SER A 33 2.72 10.84 6.83
CA SER A 33 2.00 12.12 6.86
C SER A 33 1.65 12.54 8.28
N VAL A 34 1.26 11.58 9.12
CA VAL A 34 1.00 11.82 10.55
C VAL A 34 2.28 12.23 11.28
N GLN A 35 3.39 11.51 11.05
CA GLN A 35 4.68 11.82 11.66
C GLN A 35 5.17 13.22 11.27
N LEU A 36 5.09 13.57 9.98
CA LEU A 36 5.47 14.90 9.48
C LEU A 36 4.55 16.00 10.02
N GLY A 37 3.24 15.76 10.10
CA GLY A 37 2.31 16.75 10.61
C GLY A 37 2.44 17.01 12.12
N VAL A 38 2.83 15.99 12.89
CA VAL A 38 3.17 16.16 14.31
C VAL A 38 4.54 16.83 14.49
N ALA A 39 5.53 16.50 13.66
CA ALA A 39 6.87 17.07 13.73
C ALA A 39 6.93 18.54 13.26
N PHE A 40 6.08 18.93 12.30
CA PHE A 40 6.01 20.28 11.73
C PHE A 40 4.58 20.83 11.81
N PRO A 41 4.11 21.22 13.02
CA PRO A 41 2.75 21.74 13.19
C PRO A 41 2.56 23.09 12.51
N ASP A 42 1.38 23.29 11.92
CA ASP A 42 1.02 24.52 11.22
C ASP A 42 0.85 25.68 12.21
N PRO A 43 1.28 26.91 11.88
CA PRO A 43 1.18 28.06 12.78
C PRO A 43 -0.25 28.42 13.19
N HIS A 44 -1.25 28.12 12.35
CA HIS A 44 -2.65 28.48 12.57
C HIS A 44 -3.52 27.27 12.93
N ALA A 45 -3.27 26.13 12.29
CA ALA A 45 -4.10 24.93 12.41
C ALA A 45 -3.43 23.78 13.19
N GLY A 46 -2.22 23.99 13.74
CA GLY A 46 -1.52 23.02 14.55
C GLY A 46 -1.15 21.73 13.81
N ALA A 47 -0.92 20.65 14.57
CA ALA A 47 -0.50 19.36 14.01
C ALA A 47 -1.53 18.77 13.04
N THR A 48 -2.83 18.86 13.37
CA THR A 48 -3.92 18.37 12.51
C THR A 48 -3.98 19.10 11.18
N GLY A 49 -3.74 20.42 11.16
CA GLY A 49 -3.62 21.21 9.94
C GLY A 49 -2.49 20.73 9.03
N SER A 50 -1.31 20.47 9.60
CA SER A 50 -0.17 19.95 8.85
C SER A 50 -0.39 18.52 8.33
N VAL A 51 -0.98 17.63 9.14
CA VAL A 51 -1.30 16.26 8.69
C VAL A 51 -2.21 16.29 7.46
N VAL A 52 -3.24 17.13 7.45
CA VAL A 52 -4.15 17.25 6.29
C VAL A 52 -3.41 17.79 5.07
N LYS A 53 -2.50 18.77 5.23
CA LYS A 53 -1.68 19.29 4.13
C LYS A 53 -0.77 18.22 3.54
N PHE A 54 0.00 17.51 4.38
CA PHE A 54 0.88 16.44 3.93
C PHE A 54 0.10 15.31 3.29
N MET A 55 -1.00 14.88 3.90
CA MET A 55 -1.83 13.81 3.36
C MET A 55 -2.49 14.22 2.03
N GLY A 56 -2.91 15.48 1.87
CA GLY A 56 -3.46 16.00 0.62
C GLY A 56 -2.45 16.02 -0.53
N ILE A 57 -1.20 16.42 -0.24
CA ILE A 57 -0.12 16.42 -1.24
C ILE A 57 0.28 14.98 -1.59
N PHE A 58 0.50 14.14 -0.58
CA PHE A 58 0.94 12.77 -0.79
C PHE A 58 -0.15 11.90 -1.44
N CYS A 59 -1.43 12.04 -1.10
CA CYS A 59 -2.47 11.22 -1.73
C CYS A 59 -2.52 11.38 -3.26
N LEU A 60 -2.32 12.60 -3.77
CA LEU A 60 -2.39 12.88 -5.21
C LEU A 60 -1.34 12.10 -5.99
N THR A 61 -0.13 11.98 -5.45
CA THR A 61 0.96 11.25 -6.09
C THR A 61 1.00 9.78 -5.71
N GLN A 62 0.58 9.43 -4.49
CA GLN A 62 0.75 8.08 -3.95
C GLN A 62 -0.38 7.12 -4.34
N ILE A 63 -1.56 7.62 -4.70
CA ILE A 63 -2.59 6.79 -5.30
C ILE A 63 -2.10 6.20 -6.65
N PRO A 64 -1.58 7.02 -7.61
CA PRO A 64 -0.95 6.50 -8.82
C PRO A 64 0.21 5.53 -8.56
N VAL A 65 1.10 5.84 -7.61
CA VAL A 65 2.26 4.99 -7.28
C VAL A 65 1.80 3.66 -6.69
N ALA A 66 0.87 3.66 -5.74
CA ALA A 66 0.36 2.43 -5.11
C ALA A 66 -0.37 1.52 -6.11
N ILE A 67 -1.03 2.09 -7.12
CA ILE A 67 -1.61 1.31 -8.22
C ILE A 67 -0.50 0.70 -9.08
N ALA A 68 0.52 1.48 -9.44
CA ALA A 68 1.64 1.00 -10.25
C ALA A 68 2.44 -0.10 -9.53
N GLU A 69 2.77 0.08 -8.25
CA GLU A 69 3.43 -0.92 -7.42
C GLU A 69 2.55 -2.15 -7.19
N GLY A 70 1.25 -1.96 -6.99
CA GLY A 70 0.29 -3.06 -6.91
C GLY A 70 0.34 -3.94 -8.16
N LEU A 71 0.30 -3.33 -9.36
CA LEU A 71 0.38 -4.06 -10.62
C LEU A 71 1.75 -4.73 -10.82
N LEU A 72 2.84 -4.01 -10.51
CA LEU A 72 4.20 -4.54 -10.60
C LEU A 72 4.39 -5.76 -9.68
N THR A 73 3.84 -5.71 -8.47
CA THR A 73 3.92 -6.83 -7.52
C THR A 73 3.14 -8.05 -8.03
N VAL A 74 1.98 -7.85 -8.66
CA VAL A 74 1.25 -8.95 -9.31
C VAL A 74 2.05 -9.57 -10.45
N MET A 75 2.65 -8.74 -11.32
CA MET A 75 3.47 -9.23 -12.43
C MET A 75 4.69 -10.03 -11.92
N ILE A 76 5.36 -9.55 -10.88
CA ILE A 76 6.47 -10.27 -10.24
C ILE A 76 5.98 -11.59 -9.65
N TYR A 77 4.86 -11.58 -8.93
CA TYR A 77 4.29 -12.78 -8.33
C TYR A 77 3.95 -13.86 -9.36
N ASP A 78 3.32 -13.46 -10.46
CA ASP A 78 3.00 -14.34 -11.58
C ASP A 78 4.28 -14.91 -12.23
N GLN A 79 5.29 -14.07 -12.47
CA GLN A 79 6.57 -14.50 -13.05
C GLN A 79 7.32 -15.48 -12.14
N LEU A 80 7.35 -15.23 -10.84
CA LEU A 80 8.01 -16.12 -9.89
C LEU A 80 7.29 -17.47 -9.77
N THR A 81 5.95 -17.45 -9.84
CA THR A 81 5.13 -18.67 -9.83
C THR A 81 5.35 -19.48 -11.12
N LYS A 82 5.36 -18.80 -12.28
CA LYS A 82 5.64 -19.42 -13.60
C LYS A 82 7.02 -20.06 -13.67
N ARG A 83 8.03 -19.44 -13.07
CA ARG A 83 9.41 -19.94 -13.06
C ARG A 83 9.67 -21.00 -11.99
N GLN A 84 8.66 -21.41 -11.22
CA GLN A 84 8.77 -22.40 -10.12
C GLN A 84 9.82 -22.02 -9.05
N VAL A 85 10.26 -20.76 -9.01
CA VAL A 85 11.23 -20.28 -7.99
C VAL A 85 10.59 -20.29 -6.60
N ILE A 86 9.27 -20.18 -6.57
CA ILE A 86 8.46 -20.40 -5.38
C ILE A 86 7.40 -21.45 -5.72
N THR A 87 7.46 -22.59 -5.04
CA THR A 87 6.40 -23.59 -5.09
C THR A 87 5.20 -23.06 -4.31
N VAL A 88 4.31 -22.40 -5.03
CA VAL A 88 2.96 -22.13 -4.55
C VAL A 88 2.27 -23.48 -4.41
N GLN A 89 2.25 -24.05 -3.20
CA GLN A 89 1.36 -25.19 -2.94
C GLN A 89 -0.07 -24.72 -3.19
N GLY A 90 -0.66 -25.29 -4.25
CA GLY A 90 -2.08 -25.20 -4.51
C GLY A 90 -2.83 -25.85 -3.35
N HIS A 91 -3.90 -25.18 -2.94
CA HIS A 91 -5.02 -25.86 -2.30
C HIS A 91 -6.01 -26.18 -3.42
#